data_AF-U2PT41-F1
#
_entry.id   AF-U2PT41-F1
#
_cell.length_a   1.000
_cell.length_b   1.000
_cell.length_c   1.000
_cell.angle_alpha   90.00
_cell.angle_beta   90.00
_cell.angle_gamma   90.00
#
_symmetry.space_group_name_H-M   'P 1'
#
loop_
_entity.id
_entity.type
_entity.pdbx_description
1 polymer ?
#
loop_
_entity_poly.entity_id
_entity_poly.type
_entity_poly.pdbx_seq_one_letter_code
_entity_poly.pdbx_strand_id
1 'polypeptide(L)'
;MVEIKLKKYIFLLFILFENFMFSMTLSNVKGIDKLKNYDVVKNIEIERIAEKKDSIPKLERRDGIAYFKGESKPYNGILIVREKEKITSIYFYKNGKVEGDGFEYYSNGKLRCNIKTKRDIDIFNECYNENGNIIRTYKGNGSLFGILTEYYKGTNKKSY
;
A
#
# COMPACT_ATOMS: atom_id res chain seq x y z
N MET A 1 12.14 -10.33 48.86
CA MET A 1 12.72 -9.11 48.24
C MET A 1 13.40 -9.38 46.89
N VAL A 2 14.17 -10.46 46.73
CA VAL A 2 14.81 -10.85 45.45
C VAL A 2 13.77 -11.17 44.35
N GLU A 3 12.70 -11.89 44.69
CA GLU A 3 11.65 -12.29 43.74
C GLU A 3 10.89 -11.09 43.12
N ILE A 4 10.62 -10.06 43.92
CA ILE A 4 9.96 -8.81 43.47
C ILE A 4 10.88 -8.04 42.52
N LYS A 5 12.19 -7.99 42.83
CA LYS A 5 13.19 -7.38 41.94
C LYS A 5 13.27 -8.13 40.61
N LEU A 6 13.27 -9.47 40.63
CA LEU A 6 13.31 -10.30 39.43
C LEU A 6 12.07 -10.11 38.55
N LYS A 7 10.85 -10.07 39.13
CA LYS A 7 9.61 -9.75 38.39
C LYS A 7 9.64 -8.37 37.76
N LYS A 8 10.23 -7.37 38.44
CA LYS A 8 10.40 -6.01 37.89
C LYS A 8 11.38 -5.98 36.71
N TYR A 9 12.48 -6.74 36.77
CA TYR A 9 13.40 -6.86 35.64
C TYR A 9 12.79 -7.59 34.45
N ILE A 10 12.00 -8.65 34.68
CA ILE A 10 11.25 -9.35 33.62
C ILE A 10 10.23 -8.41 32.97
N PHE A 11 9.51 -7.60 33.75
CA PHE A 11 8.58 -6.59 33.23
C PHE A 11 9.30 -5.49 32.42
N LEU A 12 10.46 -5.01 32.88
CA LEU A 12 11.29 -4.07 32.13
C LEU A 12 11.83 -4.69 30.83
N LEU A 13 12.27 -5.95 30.86
CA LEU A 13 12.70 -6.70 29.67
C LEU A 13 11.55 -6.90 28.67
N PHE A 14 10.32 -7.13 29.15
CA PHE A 14 9.13 -7.24 28.31
C PHE A 14 8.79 -5.91 27.62
N ILE A 15 8.86 -4.78 28.34
CA ILE A 15 8.70 -3.43 27.76
C ILE A 15 9.78 -3.15 26.70
N LEU A 16 11.02 -3.60 26.92
CA LEU A 16 12.11 -3.41 25.96
C LEU A 16 11.98 -4.32 24.74
N PHE A 17 11.41 -5.52 24.89
CA PHE A 17 11.22 -6.49 23.79
C PHE A 17 10.09 -6.09 22.84
N GLU A 18 9.04 -5.43 23.34
CA GLU A 18 7.95 -4.87 22.51
C GLU A 18 8.43 -3.82 21.47
N ASN A 19 9.66 -3.30 21.62
CA ASN A 19 10.24 -2.32 20.70
C ASN A 19 11.10 -2.94 19.58
N PHE A 20 11.27 -4.26 19.55
CA PHE A 20 11.87 -4.94 18.40
C PHE A 20 10.82 -5.08 17.28
N MET A 21 10.39 -3.95 16.74
CA MET A 21 9.57 -3.91 15.53
C MET A 21 10.45 -4.41 14.39
N PHE A 22 10.23 -5.65 13.95
CA PHE A 22 10.88 -6.22 12.78
C PHE A 22 10.40 -5.44 11.55
N SER A 23 11.11 -4.36 11.21
CA SER A 23 10.82 -3.57 10.03
C SER A 23 11.30 -4.35 8.81
N MET A 24 10.35 -4.84 8.02
CA MET A 24 10.64 -5.44 6.71
C MET A 24 10.64 -4.32 5.67
N THR A 25 11.43 -4.46 4.61
CA THR A 25 11.37 -3.52 3.48
C THR A 25 10.63 -4.14 2.31
N LEU A 26 10.11 -3.31 1.40
CA LEU A 26 9.49 -3.81 0.17
C LEU A 26 10.42 -4.67 -0.67
N SER A 27 11.75 -4.50 -0.59
CA SER A 27 12.72 -5.35 -1.29
C SER A 27 12.59 -6.84 -0.95
N ASN A 28 12.05 -7.20 0.22
CA ASN A 28 11.84 -8.58 0.65
C ASN A 28 10.64 -9.26 -0.06
N VAL A 29 9.83 -8.51 -0.81
CA VAL A 29 8.63 -9.02 -1.48
C VAL A 29 9.00 -9.76 -2.76
N LYS A 30 8.61 -11.03 -2.87
CA LYS A 30 8.82 -11.83 -4.08
C LYS A 30 8.26 -11.14 -5.33
N GLY A 31 9.12 -10.91 -6.33
CA GLY A 31 8.75 -10.34 -7.63
C GLY A 31 8.65 -8.82 -7.69
N ILE A 32 8.96 -8.11 -6.60
CA ILE A 32 9.01 -6.64 -6.55
C ILE A 32 10.12 -6.07 -7.44
N ASP A 33 11.21 -6.82 -7.60
CA ASP A 33 12.39 -6.53 -8.42
C ASP A 33 12.05 -6.43 -9.92
N LYS A 34 10.91 -6.99 -10.32
CA LYS A 34 10.39 -6.93 -11.70
C LYS A 34 9.65 -5.63 -12.02
N LEU A 35 9.41 -4.78 -11.02
CA LEU A 35 8.69 -3.52 -11.19
C LEU A 35 9.64 -2.43 -11.68
N LYS A 36 9.21 -1.66 -12.68
CA LYS A 36 10.06 -0.62 -13.28
C LYS A 36 10.45 0.48 -12.28
N ASN A 37 9.64 0.71 -11.24
CA ASN A 37 9.93 1.65 -10.17
C ASN A 37 10.56 0.99 -8.93
N TYR A 38 11.15 -0.19 -9.04
CA TYR A 38 11.75 -0.92 -7.91
C TYR A 38 12.70 -0.06 -7.07
N ASP A 39 13.60 0.69 -7.71
CA ASP A 39 14.56 1.56 -7.00
C ASP A 39 13.90 2.65 -6.15
N VAL A 40 12.69 3.06 -6.51
CA VAL A 40 11.89 4.05 -5.75
C VAL A 40 11.26 3.40 -4.52
N VAL A 41 10.81 2.14 -4.64
CA VAL A 41 9.99 1.50 -3.61
C VAL A 41 10.76 0.55 -2.69
N LYS A 42 11.93 0.05 -3.10
CA LYS A 42 12.65 -1.04 -2.42
C LYS A 42 12.94 -0.81 -0.94
N ASN A 43 13.17 0.45 -0.55
CA ASN A 43 13.55 0.84 0.82
C ASN A 43 12.35 1.24 1.68
N ILE A 44 11.11 1.16 1.17
CA ILE A 44 9.95 1.50 1.98
C ILE A 44 9.78 0.43 3.06
N GLU A 45 9.84 0.87 4.31
CA GLU A 45 9.59 0.08 5.50
C GLU A 45 8.11 -0.26 5.65
N ILE A 46 7.82 -1.50 6.03
CA ILE A 46 6.47 -2.04 6.13
C ILE A 46 6.34 -2.90 7.39
N GLU A 47 5.23 -2.69 8.12
CA GLU A 47 4.90 -3.47 9.32
C GLU A 47 4.46 -4.89 8.94
N ARG A 48 3.65 -5.02 7.88
CA ARG A 48 3.02 -6.30 7.51
C ARG A 48 2.49 -6.30 6.09
N ILE A 49 2.43 -7.48 5.46
CA ILE A 49 1.87 -7.67 4.13
C ILE A 49 0.57 -8.47 4.18
N ALA A 50 -0.48 -7.93 3.59
CA ALA A 50 -1.62 -8.68 3.10
C ALA A 50 -1.44 -8.94 1.60
N GLU A 51 -1.73 -10.16 1.14
CA GLU A 51 -1.73 -10.48 -0.29
C GLU A 51 -3.13 -10.87 -0.74
N LYS A 52 -3.56 -10.34 -1.88
CA LYS A 52 -4.72 -10.82 -2.64
C LYS A 52 -4.20 -11.59 -3.85
N LYS A 53 -4.17 -12.92 -3.73
CA LYS A 53 -3.73 -13.85 -4.77
C LYS A 53 -4.89 -14.67 -5.35
N ASP A 54 -5.92 -14.92 -4.55
CA ASP A 54 -7.13 -15.69 -4.89
C ASP A 54 -8.42 -14.87 -4.60
N SER A 55 -9.58 -15.50 -4.76
CA SER A 55 -10.90 -14.89 -4.49
C SER A 55 -11.18 -14.55 -3.02
N ILE A 56 -10.32 -14.96 -2.08
CA ILE A 56 -10.49 -14.69 -0.65
C ILE A 56 -9.51 -13.58 -0.24
N PRO A 57 -9.98 -12.35 0.02
CA PRO A 57 -9.13 -11.31 0.57
C PRO A 57 -8.71 -11.68 2.00
N LYS A 58 -7.41 -11.53 2.32
CA LYS A 58 -6.91 -11.68 3.70
C LYS A 58 -7.44 -10.61 4.66
N LEU A 59 -7.88 -9.49 4.09
CA LEU A 59 -8.45 -8.36 4.82
C LEU A 59 -9.97 -8.39 4.74
N GLU A 60 -10.63 -8.16 5.87
CA GLU A 60 -12.07 -7.89 5.96
C GLU A 60 -12.29 -6.41 6.27
N ARG A 61 -13.33 -5.80 5.68
CA ARG A 61 -13.76 -4.44 6.05
C ARG A 61 -14.96 -4.53 6.98
N ARG A 62 -14.82 -3.95 8.18
CA ARG A 62 -15.91 -3.76 9.16
C ARG A 62 -16.06 -2.26 9.37
N ASP A 63 -17.25 -1.73 9.10
CA ASP A 63 -17.55 -0.28 9.15
C ASP A 63 -16.54 0.59 8.40
N GLY A 64 -16.11 0.08 7.24
CA GLY A 64 -15.13 0.74 6.38
C GLY A 64 -13.71 0.70 6.89
N ILE A 65 -13.39 0.07 8.03
CA ILE A 65 -12.02 -0.13 8.51
C ILE A 65 -11.57 -1.55 8.13
N ALA A 66 -10.38 -1.66 7.54
CA ALA A 66 -9.77 -2.92 7.17
C ALA A 66 -9.10 -3.58 8.38
N TYR A 67 -9.27 -4.89 8.50
CA TYR A 67 -8.66 -5.75 9.51
C TYR A 67 -8.16 -7.01 8.85
N PHE A 68 -7.12 -7.64 9.40
CA PHE A 68 -6.89 -9.05 9.09
C PHE A 68 -8.04 -9.90 9.63
N LYS A 69 -8.45 -10.91 8.85
CA LYS A 69 -9.55 -11.79 9.24
C LYS A 69 -9.30 -12.38 10.64
N GLY A 70 -10.24 -12.17 11.56
CA GLY A 70 -10.18 -12.63 12.95
C GLY A 70 -9.40 -11.72 13.91
N GLU A 71 -8.77 -10.66 13.42
CA GLU A 71 -8.10 -9.67 14.27
C GLU A 71 -9.03 -8.50 14.61
N SER A 72 -8.78 -7.83 15.73
CA SER A 72 -9.52 -6.65 16.19
C SER A 72 -8.77 -5.33 15.99
N LYS A 73 -7.44 -5.36 15.80
CA LYS A 73 -6.61 -4.17 15.56
C LYS A 73 -6.75 -3.72 14.10
N PRO A 74 -7.08 -2.44 13.82
CA PRO A 74 -7.10 -1.91 12.46
C PRO A 74 -5.80 -2.17 11.72
N TYR A 75 -5.90 -2.50 10.43
CA TYR A 75 -4.77 -2.93 9.64
C TYR A 75 -3.79 -1.78 9.36
N ASN A 76 -2.51 -2.01 9.66
CA ASN A 76 -1.39 -1.18 9.25
C ASN A 76 -0.43 -2.05 8.42
N GLY A 77 -0.02 -1.57 7.26
CA GLY A 77 0.86 -2.31 6.37
C GLY A 77 0.53 -2.08 4.90
N ILE A 78 0.81 -3.09 4.06
CA ILE A 78 0.55 -3.02 2.62
C ILE A 78 -0.33 -4.16 2.12
N LEU A 79 -1.24 -3.83 1.21
CA LEU A 79 -1.92 -4.81 0.38
C LEU A 79 -1.20 -4.95 -0.95
N ILE A 80 -0.77 -6.16 -1.27
CA ILE A 80 -0.23 -6.53 -2.59
C ILE A 80 -1.29 -7.33 -3.33
N VAL A 81 -1.67 -6.86 -4.51
CA VAL A 81 -2.55 -7.59 -5.41
C VAL A 81 -1.70 -8.29 -6.45
N ARG A 82 -1.94 -9.59 -6.66
CA ARG A 82 -1.25 -10.40 -7.65
C ARG A 82 -2.23 -11.00 -8.64
N GLU A 83 -1.81 -11.07 -9.91
CA GLU A 83 -2.47 -11.85 -10.95
C GLU A 83 -1.43 -12.77 -11.60
N LYS A 84 -1.67 -14.09 -11.61
CA LYS A 84 -0.72 -15.10 -12.13
C LYS A 84 0.71 -14.89 -11.58
N GLU A 85 0.83 -14.71 -10.26
CA GLU A 85 2.06 -14.38 -9.49
C GLU A 85 2.64 -12.97 -9.71
N LYS A 86 2.16 -12.19 -10.68
CA LYS A 86 2.69 -10.86 -10.98
C LYS A 86 2.00 -9.81 -10.13
N ILE A 87 2.77 -8.87 -9.57
CA ILE A 87 2.22 -7.75 -8.80
C ILE A 87 1.50 -6.81 -9.76
N THR A 88 0.22 -6.57 -9.51
CA THR A 88 -0.62 -5.64 -10.29
C THR A 88 -1.00 -4.40 -9.50
N SER A 89 -0.95 -4.46 -8.16
CA SER A 89 -1.16 -3.27 -7.32
C SER A 89 -0.47 -3.37 -5.96
N ILE A 90 -0.06 -2.23 -5.42
CA ILE A 90 0.43 -2.03 -4.06
C ILE A 90 -0.34 -0.87 -3.44
N TYR A 91 -1.01 -1.12 -2.31
CA TYR A 91 -1.75 -0.11 -1.55
C TYR A 91 -1.27 -0.07 -0.11
N PHE A 92 -1.09 1.12 0.44
CA PHE A 92 -0.61 1.33 1.79
C PHE A 92 -1.78 1.61 2.73
N TYR A 93 -1.76 1.00 3.91
CA TYR A 93 -2.80 1.08 4.91
C TYR A 93 -2.28 1.68 6.20
N LYS A 94 -3.04 2.62 6.74
CA LYS A 94 -2.88 3.19 8.07
C LYS A 94 -4.23 3.22 8.78
N ASN A 95 -4.30 2.66 9.97
CA ASN A 95 -5.50 2.53 10.80
C ASN A 95 -6.69 1.92 10.04
N GLY A 96 -6.41 0.89 9.24
CA GLY A 96 -7.37 0.16 8.42
C GLY A 96 -7.94 0.96 7.23
N LYS A 97 -7.32 2.08 6.87
CA LYS A 97 -7.69 2.91 5.72
C LYS A 97 -6.54 2.99 4.73
N VAL A 98 -6.83 3.04 3.44
CA VAL A 98 -5.78 3.32 2.43
C VAL A 98 -5.27 4.74 2.64
N GLU A 99 -3.96 4.89 2.77
CA GLU A 99 -3.32 6.15 3.18
C GLU A 99 -1.92 6.25 2.57
N GLY A 100 -1.62 7.39 1.95
CA GLY A 100 -0.34 7.68 1.32
C GLY A 100 -0.32 7.29 -0.15
N ASP A 101 0.86 6.92 -0.63
CA ASP A 101 1.08 6.56 -2.03
C ASP A 101 0.51 5.15 -2.32
N GLY A 102 0.27 4.87 -3.59
CA GLY A 102 -0.22 3.60 -4.11
C GLY A 102 0.20 3.45 -5.56
N PHE A 103 0.34 2.20 -6.01
CA PHE A 103 0.89 1.91 -7.34
C PHE A 103 0.09 0.80 -8.02
N GLU A 104 -0.22 1.00 -9.30
CA GLU A 104 -0.78 -0.03 -10.17
C GLU A 104 0.17 -0.33 -11.31
N TYR A 105 0.16 -1.56 -11.79
CA TYR A 105 1.12 -2.05 -12.78
C TYR A 105 0.46 -2.80 -13.92
N TYR A 106 1.06 -2.69 -15.09
CA TYR A 106 0.83 -3.61 -16.20
C TYR A 106 1.47 -4.97 -15.91
N SER A 107 1.03 -6.00 -16.63
CA SER A 107 1.54 -7.38 -16.49
C SER A 107 3.02 -7.55 -16.86
N ASN A 108 3.65 -6.52 -17.42
CA ASN A 108 5.09 -6.45 -17.71
C ASN A 108 5.89 -5.69 -16.63
N GLY A 109 5.25 -5.31 -15.51
CA GLY A 109 5.90 -4.58 -14.40
C GLY A 109 6.08 -3.08 -14.64
N LYS A 110 5.63 -2.55 -15.79
CA LYS A 110 5.60 -1.10 -16.01
C LYS A 110 4.50 -0.47 -15.17
N LEU A 111 4.78 0.72 -14.64
CA LEU A 111 3.84 1.52 -13.88
C LEU A 111 2.64 1.91 -14.75
N ARG A 112 1.44 1.63 -14.26
CA ARG A 112 0.15 2.00 -14.86
C ARG A 112 -0.41 3.25 -14.21
N CYS A 113 -0.40 3.34 -12.89
CA CYS A 113 -0.87 4.51 -12.16
C CYS A 113 -0.06 4.73 -10.89
N ASN A 114 0.29 5.99 -10.63
CA ASN A 114 0.60 6.49 -9.29
C ASN A 114 -0.71 6.99 -8.67
N ILE A 115 -1.00 6.58 -7.45
CA ILE A 115 -2.20 6.93 -6.70
C ILE A 115 -1.75 7.55 -5.39
N LYS A 116 -2.45 8.59 -4.94
CA LYS A 116 -2.30 9.16 -3.62
C LYS A 116 -3.66 9.22 -2.96
N THR A 117 -3.75 8.63 -1.78
CA THR A 117 -5.01 8.44 -1.08
C THR A 117 -4.89 8.97 0.35
N LYS A 118 -5.95 9.58 0.86
CA LYS A 118 -6.07 10.01 2.26
C LYS A 118 -7.34 9.40 2.85
N ARG A 119 -7.20 8.52 3.84
CA ARG A 119 -8.31 7.81 4.48
C ARG A 119 -9.33 7.20 3.49
N ASP A 120 -8.87 6.36 2.56
CA ASP A 120 -9.65 5.75 1.44
C ASP A 120 -10.10 6.71 0.33
N ILE A 121 -9.80 8.02 0.41
CA ILE A 121 -10.20 8.99 -0.61
C ILE A 121 -9.00 9.31 -1.50
N ASP A 122 -9.10 9.00 -2.79
CA ASP A 122 -8.09 9.42 -3.76
C ASP A 122 -8.02 10.95 -3.81
N ILE A 123 -6.81 11.49 -3.68
CA ILE A 123 -6.53 12.93 -3.78
C ILE A 123 -5.74 13.26 -5.04
N PHE A 124 -5.00 12.29 -5.59
CA PHE A 124 -4.27 12.46 -6.84
C PHE A 124 -4.00 11.12 -7.52
N ASN A 125 -4.33 11.02 -8.81
CA ASN A 125 -3.90 9.88 -9.62
C ASN A 125 -3.18 10.39 -10.88
N GLU A 126 -2.11 9.74 -11.28
CA GLU A 126 -1.43 9.94 -12.57
C GLU A 126 -1.23 8.59 -13.24
N CYS A 127 -1.92 8.38 -14.36
CA CYS A 127 -1.96 7.11 -15.07
C CYS A 127 -1.33 7.23 -16.45
N TYR A 128 -0.61 6.19 -16.82
CA TYR A 128 0.20 6.10 -18.03
C TYR A 128 -0.26 4.93 -18.89
N ASN A 129 -0.02 5.02 -20.20
CA ASN A 129 -0.05 3.85 -21.07
C ASN A 129 1.23 3.00 -20.95
N GLU A 130 1.28 1.86 -21.64
CA GLU A 130 2.47 0.97 -21.62
C GLU A 130 3.75 1.59 -22.18
N ASN A 131 3.65 2.70 -22.92
CA ASN A 131 4.81 3.45 -23.41
C ASN A 131 5.32 4.48 -22.38
N GLY A 132 4.60 4.67 -21.28
CA GLY A 132 4.93 5.65 -20.23
C GLY A 132 4.34 7.04 -20.47
N ASN A 133 3.50 7.24 -21.48
CA ASN A 133 2.84 8.53 -21.70
C ASN A 133 1.61 8.65 -20.79
N ILE A 134 1.42 9.82 -20.18
CA ILE A 134 0.24 10.12 -19.37
C ILE A 134 -1.01 10.02 -20.26
N ILE A 135 -2.00 9.25 -19.79
CA ILE A 135 -3.31 9.11 -20.43
C ILE A 135 -4.43 9.70 -19.59
N ARG A 136 -4.22 9.84 -18.28
CA ARG A 136 -5.23 10.33 -17.36
C ARG A 136 -4.60 10.87 -16.09
N THR A 137 -5.14 11.98 -15.59
CA THR A 137 -4.86 12.47 -14.24
C THR A 137 -6.16 12.71 -13.49
N TYR A 138 -6.16 12.50 -12.18
CA TYR A 138 -7.25 12.89 -11.29
C TYR A 138 -6.70 13.78 -10.18
N LYS A 139 -7.42 14.85 -9.86
CA LYS A 139 -7.11 15.74 -8.72
C LYS A 139 -8.34 15.87 -7.84
N GLY A 140 -8.32 15.20 -6.70
CA GLY A 140 -9.40 15.25 -5.72
C GLY A 140 -9.39 16.55 -4.92
N ASN A 141 -10.56 16.96 -4.46
CA ASN A 141 -10.72 18.13 -3.58
C ASN A 141 -10.72 17.76 -2.08
N GLY A 142 -10.27 16.55 -1.74
CA GLY A 142 -10.35 15.97 -0.39
C GLY A 142 -11.68 15.28 -0.07
N SER A 143 -12.56 15.13 -1.05
CA SER A 143 -13.79 14.34 -1.00
C SER A 143 -13.85 13.32 -2.15
N LEU A 144 -15.01 12.67 -2.35
CA LEU A 144 -15.25 11.77 -3.49
C LEU A 144 -15.32 12.49 -4.86
N PHE A 145 -15.15 13.81 -4.88
CA PHE A 145 -15.18 14.63 -6.08
C PHE A 145 -13.80 15.21 -6.43
N GLY A 146 -13.60 15.45 -7.72
CA GLY A 146 -12.37 16.02 -8.23
C GLY A 146 -12.45 16.28 -9.72
N ILE A 147 -11.33 16.70 -10.29
CA ILE A 147 -11.19 16.93 -11.72
C ILE A 147 -10.50 15.72 -12.32
N LEU A 148 -11.17 15.07 -13.26
CA LEU A 148 -10.58 14.09 -14.15
C LEU A 148 -10.05 14.83 -15.38
N THR A 149 -8.89 14.42 -15.89
CA THR A 149 -8.37 14.93 -17.15
C THR A 149 -7.85 13.76 -17.96
N GLU A 150 -8.37 13.55 -19.16
CA GLU A 150 -7.93 12.47 -20.05
C GLU A 150 -7.16 13.05 -21.24
N TYR A 151 -6.14 12.33 -21.70
CA TYR A 151 -5.25 12.79 -22.77
C TYR A 151 -5.43 11.92 -24.01
N TYR A 152 -5.61 12.55 -25.17
CA TYR A 152 -5.71 11.82 -26.44
C TYR A 152 -4.35 11.27 -26.86
N LYS A 153 -4.33 9.99 -27.22
CA LYS A 153 -3.11 9.26 -27.61
C LYS A 153 -2.28 10.04 -28.63
N GLY A 154 -1.02 10.32 -28.27
CA GLY A 154 -0.05 10.98 -29.16
C GLY A 154 -0.24 12.49 -29.32
N THR A 155 -1.03 13.15 -28.46
CA THR A 155 -1.24 14.60 -28.51
C THR A 155 -1.21 15.22 -27.12
N ASN A 156 -1.03 16.54 -27.05
CA ASN A 156 -1.23 17.33 -25.83
C ASN A 156 -2.70 17.74 -25.62
N LYS A 157 -3.63 17.25 -26.45
CA LYS A 157 -5.07 17.55 -26.32
C LYS A 157 -5.63 16.76 -25.13
N LYS A 158 -6.55 17.37 -24.40
CA LYS A 158 -7.18 16.80 -23.20
C LYS A 158 -8.67 17.10 -23.10
N SER A 159 -9.41 16.21 -22.45
CA SER A 159 -10.80 16.43 -21.98
C SER A 159 -10.81 16.63 -20.46
N TYR A 160 -11.86 17.29 -19.96
CA TYR A 160 -12.11 17.57 -18.54
C TYR A 160 -13.45 16.95 -18.11
#